data_AF-K7PHN0-F1
#
_entry.id   AF-K7PHN0-F1
#
_cell.length_a   1.000
_cell.length_b   1.000
_cell.length_c   1.000
_cell.angle_alpha   90.00
_cell.angle_beta   90.00
_cell.angle_gamma   90.00
#
_symmetry.space_group_name_H-M   'P 1'
#
loop_
_entity.id
_entity.type
_entity.pdbx_description
1 polymer ?
#
loop_
_entity_poly.entity_id
_entity_poly.type
_entity_poly.pdbx_seq_one_letter_code
_entity_poly.pdbx_strand_id
1 'polypeptide(L)'
;VHELEPVLKTARKMNSLVLVSIYRTSEMFTRNLLCHFERLDIRNYIFIGPDRNFLLDLSRRGHPVIDVNRFVDDIKEYKSFKYQKEIFVKAYVIKKALEMNCDTWVLDHNMLPVKND
;
A
#
# COMPACT_ATOMS: atom_id res chain seq x y z
N VAL A 1 14.41 0.17 0.98
CA VAL A 1 14.24 -1.01 0.07
C VAL A 1 14.30 -2.35 0.79
N HIS A 2 15.28 -2.57 1.68
CA HIS A 2 15.48 -3.86 2.36
C HIS A 2 14.27 -4.35 3.18
N GLU A 3 13.34 -3.46 3.54
CA GLU A 3 12.12 -3.80 4.28
C GLU A 3 10.90 -4.13 3.39
N LEU A 4 10.98 -3.93 2.07
CA LEU A 4 9.81 -4.15 1.20
C LEU A 4 9.41 -5.63 1.11
N GLU A 5 10.40 -6.51 0.88
CA GLU A 5 10.13 -7.94 0.73
C GLU A 5 9.54 -8.58 2.00
N PRO A 6 10.03 -8.28 3.22
CA PRO A 6 9.35 -8.66 4.46
C PRO A 6 7.89 -8.19 4.52
N VAL A 7 7.61 -6.92 4.22
CA VAL A 7 6.24 -6.36 4.25
C VAL A 7 5.33 -7.09 3.26
N LEU A 8 5.82 -7.35 2.04
CA LEU A 8 5.10 -8.12 1.03
C LEU A 8 4.82 -9.56 1.47
N LYS A 9 5.81 -10.23 2.09
CA LYS A 9 5.66 -11.60 2.60
C LYS A 9 4.63 -11.66 3.74
N THR A 10 4.65 -10.71 4.67
CA THR A 10 3.74 -10.68 5.82
C THR A 10 2.30 -10.36 5.40
N ALA A 11 2.11 -9.44 4.45
CA ALA A 11 0.77 -9.06 4.02
C ALA A 11 0.11 -10.10 3.08
N ARG A 12 0.88 -10.96 2.42
CA ARG A 12 0.35 -11.91 1.44
C ARG A 12 -0.46 -13.03 2.10
N LYS A 13 -1.67 -13.30 1.60
CA LYS A 13 -2.51 -14.45 1.98
C LYS A 13 -2.89 -15.25 0.73
N MET A 14 -2.64 -16.56 0.74
CA MET A 14 -2.94 -17.45 -0.40
C MET A 14 -2.39 -16.90 -1.74
N ASN A 15 -1.15 -16.40 -1.72
CA ASN A 15 -0.48 -15.73 -2.84
C ASN A 15 -1.08 -14.41 -3.34
N SER A 16 -2.17 -13.92 -2.75
CA SER A 16 -2.80 -12.66 -3.16
C SER A 16 -2.42 -11.48 -2.26
N LEU A 17 -2.32 -10.30 -2.86
CA LEU A 17 -2.01 -9.04 -2.20
C LEU A 17 -2.86 -7.90 -2.77
N VAL A 18 -3.34 -7.02 -1.89
CA VAL A 18 -4.13 -5.85 -2.22
C VAL A 18 -3.32 -4.59 -1.93
N LEU A 19 -2.86 -3.94 -2.98
CA LEU A 19 -2.13 -2.68 -2.90
C LEU A 19 -3.12 -1.52 -2.94
N VAL A 20 -3.16 -0.73 -1.87
CA VAL A 20 -4.10 0.40 -1.75
C VAL A 20 -3.34 1.72 -1.79
N SER A 21 -3.54 2.50 -2.85
CA SER A 21 -3.07 3.88 -2.86
C SER A 21 -3.98 4.76 -2.02
N ILE A 22 -3.41 5.42 -1.01
CA ILE A 22 -4.09 6.48 -0.26
C ILE A 22 -3.62 7.88 -0.67
N TYR A 23 -2.98 7.99 -1.83
CA TYR A 23 -2.53 9.26 -2.36
C TYR A 23 -3.74 10.13 -2.72
N ARG A 24 -3.73 11.38 -2.25
CA ARG A 24 -4.85 12.36 -2.42
C ARG A 24 -6.20 11.86 -1.88
N THR A 25 -6.19 10.83 -1.04
CA THR A 25 -7.36 10.33 -0.32
C THR A 25 -7.57 11.12 0.97
N SER A 26 -8.84 11.34 1.36
CA SER A 26 -9.14 11.87 2.69
C SER A 26 -8.93 10.77 3.75
N GLU A 27 -8.49 11.13 4.95
CA GLU A 27 -8.34 10.15 6.04
C GLU A 27 -9.67 9.44 6.35
N MET A 28 -10.80 10.16 6.21
CA MET A 28 -12.14 9.58 6.36
C MET A 28 -12.37 8.42 5.40
N PHE A 29 -11.99 8.56 4.13
CA PHE A 29 -12.17 7.49 3.15
C PHE A 29 -11.29 6.28 3.49
N THR A 30 -10.02 6.47 3.88
CA THR A 30 -9.17 5.36 4.29
C THR A 30 -9.71 4.65 5.55
N ARG A 31 -10.25 5.39 6.52
CA ARG A 31 -10.91 4.81 7.71
C ARG A 31 -12.14 4.00 7.33
N ASN A 32 -12.98 4.49 6.42
CA ASN A 32 -14.14 3.74 5.94
C ASN A 32 -13.70 2.47 5.20
N LEU A 33 -12.66 2.56 4.37
CA LEU A 33 -12.09 1.41 3.67
C LEU A 33 -11.58 0.34 4.66
N LEU A 34 -10.93 0.73 5.75
CA LEU A 34 -10.53 -0.18 6.82
C LEU A 34 -11.75 -0.90 7.41
N CYS A 35 -12.83 -0.18 7.72
CA CYS A 35 -14.06 -0.81 8.22
C CYS A 35 -14.65 -1.80 7.21
N HIS A 36 -14.57 -1.51 5.90
CA HIS A 36 -14.98 -2.46 4.86
C HIS A 36 -14.07 -3.70 4.81
N PHE A 37 -12.76 -3.53 4.92
CA PHE A 37 -11.81 -4.64 4.98
C PHE A 37 -12.06 -5.53 6.20
N GLU A 38 -12.26 -4.95 7.38
CA GLU A 38 -12.59 -5.68 8.60
C GLU A 38 -13.89 -6.47 8.45
N ARG A 39 -14.95 -5.84 7.94
CA ARG A 39 -16.25 -6.49 7.72
C ARG A 39 -16.16 -7.66 6.73
N LEU A 40 -15.28 -7.57 5.74
CA LEU A 40 -15.10 -8.57 4.68
C LEU A 40 -13.98 -9.59 4.97
N ASP A 41 -13.35 -9.52 6.15
CA ASP A 41 -12.15 -10.30 6.52
C ASP A 41 -10.98 -10.18 5.51
N ILE A 42 -10.84 -9.01 4.88
CA ILE A 42 -9.72 -8.70 3.99
C ILE A 42 -8.53 -8.31 4.85
N ARG A 43 -7.55 -9.20 4.94
CA ARG A 43 -6.33 -9.00 5.75
C ARG A 43 -5.06 -8.85 4.93
N ASN A 44 -5.14 -9.06 3.61
CA ASN A 44 -4.00 -9.14 2.72
C ASN A 44 -3.75 -7.83 1.96
N TYR A 45 -3.70 -6.71 2.67
CA TYR A 45 -3.52 -5.39 2.07
C TYR A 45 -2.26 -4.68 2.54
N ILE A 46 -1.80 -3.72 1.73
CA ILE A 46 -0.75 -2.75 2.09
C ILE A 46 -1.19 -1.36 1.63
N PHE A 47 -1.11 -0.38 2.52
CA PHE A 47 -1.32 1.02 2.13
C PHE A 47 -0.04 1.64 1.58
N ILE A 48 -0.14 2.33 0.45
CA ILE A 48 0.89 3.19 -0.11
C ILE A 48 0.44 4.64 -0.01
N GLY A 49 1.25 5.50 0.59
CA GLY A 49 0.94 6.91 0.69
C GLY A 49 2.19 7.77 0.91
N PRO A 50 2.06 9.10 0.76
CA PRO A 50 3.12 10.01 1.17
C PRO A 50 3.23 10.00 2.70
N ASP A 51 4.41 10.36 3.21
CA ASP A 51 4.62 10.58 4.64
C ASP A 51 3.60 11.62 5.18
N ARG A 52 2.66 11.11 5.97
CA ARG A 52 1.66 11.87 6.72
C ARG A 52 1.55 11.20 8.08
N ASN A 53 1.29 12.00 9.13
CA ASN A 53 0.99 11.48 10.47
C ASN A 53 -0.03 10.33 10.44
N PHE A 54 -0.99 10.39 9.52
CA PHE A 54 -1.97 9.34 9.31
C PHE A 54 -1.37 7.97 8.90
N LEU A 55 -0.43 7.93 7.96
CA LEU A 55 0.22 6.67 7.54
C LEU A 55 1.08 6.09 8.67
N LEU A 56 1.75 6.95 9.43
CA LEU A 56 2.49 6.57 10.63
C LEU A 56 1.57 6.00 11.72
N ASP A 57 0.41 6.62 11.93
CA ASP A 57 -0.58 6.14 12.88
C ASP A 57 -1.16 4.79 12.47
N LEU A 58 -1.37 4.55 11.17
CA LEU A 58 -1.74 3.24 10.65
C LEU A 58 -0.66 2.19 10.94
N SER A 59 0.61 2.51 10.70
CA SER A 59 1.75 1.63 11.02
C SER A 59 1.80 1.27 12.51
N ARG A 60 1.65 2.26 13.39
CA ARG A 60 1.64 2.07 14.86
C ARG A 60 0.49 1.18 15.34
N ARG A 61 -0.60 1.13 14.59
CA ARG A 61 -1.76 0.26 14.86
C ARG A 61 -1.61 -1.15 14.25
N GLY A 62 -0.47 -1.44 13.62
CA GLY A 62 -0.16 -2.74 13.03
C GLY A 62 -0.62 -2.92 11.59
N HIS A 63 -1.05 -1.85 10.91
CA HIS A 63 -1.39 -1.94 9.49
C HIS A 63 -0.11 -1.94 8.62
N PRO A 64 -0.01 -2.80 7.59
CA PRO A 64 1.09 -2.77 6.65
C PRO A 64 1.06 -1.48 5.81
N VAL A 65 2.15 -0.72 5.83
CA VAL A 65 2.27 0.54 5.09
C VAL A 65 3.60 0.65 4.35
N ILE A 66 3.59 1.41 3.26
CA ILE A 66 4.77 1.86 2.53
C ILE A 66 4.71 3.37 2.42
N ASP A 67 5.67 4.03 3.08
CA ASP A 67 5.91 5.46 2.95
C ASP A 67 6.67 5.74 1.67
N VAL A 68 6.02 6.42 0.72
CA VAL A 68 6.58 6.78 -0.59
C VAL A 68 7.80 7.70 -0.47
N ASN A 69 7.81 8.63 0.48
CA ASN A 69 8.91 9.59 0.62
C ASN A 69 10.16 8.87 1.12
N ARG A 70 10.02 8.12 2.23
CA ARG A 70 11.10 7.32 2.79
C ARG A 70 11.60 6.26 1.79
N PHE A 71 10.68 5.64 1.06
CA PHE A 71 11.03 4.64 0.06
C PHE A 71 11.88 5.22 -1.08
N VAL A 72 11.55 6.40 -1.60
CA VAL A 72 12.33 7.04 -2.66
C VAL A 72 13.68 7.52 -2.13
N ASP A 73 13.74 8.02 -0.90
CA ASP A 73 15.00 8.49 -0.31
C ASP A 73 16.03 7.35 -0.13
N ASP A 74 15.55 6.14 0.15
CA ASP A 74 16.38 4.92 0.18
C ASP A 74 16.98 4.57 -1.18
N ILE A 75 16.34 4.97 -2.30
CA ILE A 75 16.80 4.65 -3.64
C ILE A 75 17.42 5.89 -4.28
N LYS A 76 18.73 6.07 -4.03
CA LYS A 76 19.54 7.22 -4.46
C LYS A 76 19.35 7.61 -5.94
N GLU A 77 19.10 6.63 -6.80
CA GLU A 77 18.99 6.80 -8.26
C GLU A 77 17.69 7.53 -8.70
N TYR A 78 16.69 7.65 -7.82
CA TYR A 78 15.36 8.17 -8.18
C TYR A 78 14.99 9.48 -7.48
N LYS A 79 15.96 10.18 -6.87
CA LYS A 79 15.74 11.51 -6.27
C LYS A 79 15.25 12.57 -7.26
N SER A 80 15.46 12.36 -8.57
CA SER A 80 15.04 13.26 -9.65
C SER A 80 13.54 13.20 -9.96
N PHE A 81 12.81 12.15 -9.54
CA PHE A 81 11.38 11.97 -9.84
C PHE A 81 10.46 12.79 -8.91
N LYS A 82 10.77 14.06 -8.73
CA LYS A 82 10.11 14.97 -7.76
C LYS A 82 8.59 15.02 -7.91
N TYR A 83 8.06 14.81 -9.13
CA TYR A 83 6.64 14.94 -9.44
C TYR A 83 5.87 13.63 -9.62
N GLN A 84 6.55 12.46 -9.61
CA GLN A 84 5.92 11.17 -9.91
C GLN A 84 6.36 10.04 -8.96
N LYS A 85 6.77 10.40 -7.73
CA LYS A 85 7.19 9.42 -6.70
C LYS A 85 6.14 8.33 -6.48
N GLU A 86 4.86 8.70 -6.42
CA GLU A 86 3.75 7.76 -6.25
C GLU A 86 3.73 6.67 -7.34
N ILE A 87 3.75 7.08 -8.61
CA ILE A 87 3.70 6.18 -9.76
C ILE A 87 4.90 5.23 -9.73
N PHE A 88 6.08 5.79 -9.47
CA PHE A 88 7.30 5.00 -9.38
C PHE A 88 7.24 3.96 -8.26
N VAL A 89 6.87 4.37 -7.04
CA VAL A 89 6.81 3.44 -5.90
C VAL A 89 5.75 2.37 -6.14
N LYS A 90 4.56 2.72 -6.63
CA LYS A 90 3.55 1.72 -7.00
C LYS A 90 4.10 0.72 -8.02
N ALA A 91 4.68 1.20 -9.11
CA ALA A 91 5.22 0.35 -10.17
C ALA A 91 6.34 -0.58 -9.64
N TYR A 92 7.23 -0.05 -8.79
CA TYR A 92 8.28 -0.85 -8.17
C TYR A 92 7.73 -1.93 -7.26
N VAL A 93 6.75 -1.60 -6.41
CA VAL A 93 6.11 -2.55 -5.49
C VAL A 93 5.35 -3.63 -6.25
N ILE A 94 4.61 -3.26 -7.30
CA ILE A 94 3.93 -4.21 -8.20
C ILE A 94 4.94 -5.15 -8.86
N LYS A 95 6.02 -4.60 -9.43
CA LYS A 95 7.09 -5.41 -10.02
C LYS A 95 7.64 -6.42 -9.02
N LYS A 96 7.96 -5.99 -7.80
CA LYS A 96 8.48 -6.88 -6.75
C LYS A 96 7.48 -7.94 -6.32
N ALA A 97 6.20 -7.59 -6.21
CA ALA A 97 5.15 -8.57 -5.90
C ALA A 97 5.02 -9.63 -7.01
N LEU A 98 5.11 -9.23 -8.29
CA LEU A 98 5.08 -10.15 -9.43
C LEU A 98 6.33 -11.05 -9.47
N GLU A 99 7.53 -10.51 -9.20
CA GLU A 99 8.76 -11.30 -9.04
C GLU A 99 8.66 -12.36 -7.93
N MET A 100 7.77 -12.13 -6.94
CA MET A 100 7.48 -13.06 -5.84
C MET A 100 6.31 -14.02 -6.12
N ASN A 101 5.78 -14.04 -7.35
CA ASN A 101 4.59 -14.80 -7.76
C ASN A 101 3.35 -14.47 -6.93
N CYS A 102 3.13 -13.19 -6.62
CA CYS A 102 1.94 -12.72 -5.92
C CYS A 102 0.87 -12.20 -6.88
N ASP A 103 -0.35 -12.71 -6.76
CA ASP A 103 -1.54 -12.15 -7.40
C ASP A 103 -1.82 -10.76 -6.81
N THR A 104 -1.57 -9.71 -7.57
CA THR A 104 -1.56 -8.34 -7.04
C THR A 104 -2.74 -7.54 -7.58
N TRP A 105 -3.64 -7.13 -6.68
CA TRP A 105 -4.72 -6.18 -6.95
C TRP A 105 -4.26 -4.78 -6.60
N VAL A 106 -4.52 -3.80 -7.47
CA VAL A 106 -4.18 -2.39 -7.21
C VAL A 106 -5.47 -1.60 -7.12
N LEU A 107 -5.77 -1.04 -5.95
CA LEU A 107 -6.89 -0.14 -5.74
C LEU A 107 -6.39 1.29 -5.59
N ASP A 108 -6.99 2.18 -6.37
CA ASP A 108 -6.80 3.61 -6.21
C ASP A 108 -7.85 4.22 -5.27
N HIS A 109 -7.54 5.44 -4.83
CA HIS A 109 -8.14 6.21 -3.74
C HIS A 109 -9.67 6.35 -3.68
N ASN A 110 -10.43 5.91 -4.68
CA ASN A 110 -11.89 6.04 -4.75
C ASN A 110 -12.61 4.69 -4.92
N MET A 111 -11.93 3.57 -4.65
CA MET A 111 -12.51 2.24 -4.77
C MET A 111 -12.82 1.64 -3.39
N LEU A 112 -13.98 0.99 -3.27
CA LEU A 112 -14.42 0.28 -2.06
C LEU A 112 -14.82 -1.15 -2.42
N PRO A 113 -14.32 -2.17 -1.70
CA PRO A 113 -14.81 -3.52 -1.87
C PRO A 113 -16.22 -3.62 -1.28
N VAL A 114 -17.12 -4.21 -2.07
CA VAL A 114 -18.48 -4.51 -1.65
C VAL A 114 -18.72 -6.00 -1.87
N LYS A 115 -19.48 -6.60 -0.95
CA LYS A 115 -20.01 -7.96 -1.09
C LYS A 115 -21.52 -7.80 -1.05
N ASN A 116 -22.21 -8.39 -2.02
CA ASN A 116 -23.65 -8.61 -1.90
C ASN A 116 -23.87 -9.83 -1.00
N ASP A 117 -24.80 -9.69 -0.08
CA ASP A 117 -25.26 -10.78 0.78
C ASP A 117 -26.00 -11.85 -0.02
#